data_AF-A0A0C1IIE1-F1
#
_entry.id   AF-A0A0C1IIE1-F1
#
_cell.length_a   1.000
_cell.length_b   1.000
_cell.length_c   1.000
_cell.angle_alpha   90.00
_cell.angle_beta   90.00
_cell.angle_gamma   90.00
#
_symmetry.space_group_name_H-M   'P 1'
#
loop_
_entity.id
_entity.type
_entity.pdbx_description
1 polymer ?
#
loop_
_entity_poly.entity_id
_entity_poly.type
_entity_poly.pdbx_seq_one_letter_code
_entity_poly.pdbx_strand_id
1 'polypeptide(L)'
;MKAHFSTVDNLASLKGGGKAGELIRRTNWSETPMGKPGELPSELFTCLGILLNSPIPMVLLWGKDMVFFCNDSYISIPGSGKSRPVIGEKAMNVLSEIWVTLSTSIEKVMKTRASVLQEERRFSLSPIFGQEGNITGVFVYL
;
A
#
# COMPACT_ATOMS: atom_id res chain seq x y z
N MET A 1 -3.63 -33.41 2.83
CA MET A 1 -2.51 -33.09 1.91
C MET A 1 -2.29 -31.59 1.98
N LYS A 2 -1.31 -31.11 2.76
CA LYS A 2 -1.02 -29.67 2.90
C LYS A 2 -0.07 -29.29 1.77
N ALA A 3 -0.50 -28.43 0.87
CA ALA A 3 0.38 -27.87 -0.15
C ALA A 3 1.47 -27.04 0.54
N HIS A 4 2.70 -27.55 0.52
CA HIS A 4 3.89 -26.74 0.76
C HIS A 4 4.08 -25.84 -0.47
N PHE A 5 3.65 -24.59 -0.37
CA PHE A 5 4.08 -23.55 -1.29
C PHE A 5 5.51 -23.15 -0.92
N SER A 6 6.47 -23.41 -1.81
CA SER A 6 7.86 -22.93 -1.64
C SER A 6 7.90 -21.41 -1.73
N THR A 7 8.56 -20.79 -0.77
CA THR A 7 8.54 -19.36 -0.38
C THR A 7 9.28 -18.40 -1.34
N VAL A 8 9.38 -18.74 -2.63
CA VAL A 8 10.11 -17.93 -3.62
C VAL A 8 9.10 -17.21 -4.52
N ASP A 9 8.97 -15.90 -4.25
CA ASP A 9 8.30 -14.85 -5.03
C ASP A 9 6.76 -14.86 -5.14
N ASN A 10 6.11 -14.79 -3.98
CA ASN A 10 4.67 -14.55 -3.89
C ASN A 10 4.24 -13.18 -4.51
N LEU A 11 5.13 -12.17 -4.53
CA LEU A 11 4.85 -10.88 -5.18
C LEU A 11 4.94 -10.96 -6.72
N ALA A 12 5.84 -11.79 -7.27
CA ALA A 12 5.94 -11.99 -8.71
C ALA A 12 4.70 -12.69 -9.29
N SER A 13 3.99 -13.45 -8.45
CA SER A 13 2.77 -14.19 -8.81
C SER A 13 1.48 -13.37 -8.69
N LEU A 14 1.55 -12.10 -8.24
CA LEU A 14 0.39 -11.22 -8.13
C LEU A 14 -0.29 -11.01 -9.49
N LYS A 15 -1.61 -11.23 -9.51
CA LYS A 15 -2.47 -11.01 -10.67
C LYS A 15 -3.16 -9.65 -10.57
N GLY A 16 -3.50 -9.08 -11.73
CA GLY A 16 -4.11 -7.75 -11.83
C GLY A 16 -3.09 -6.63 -11.77
N GLY A 17 -3.59 -5.40 -11.92
CA GLY A 17 -2.77 -4.21 -12.08
C GLY A 17 -2.06 -4.16 -13.43
N GLY A 18 -2.29 -3.09 -14.19
CA GLY A 18 -1.58 -2.77 -15.41
C GLY A 18 -0.15 -2.33 -15.08
N LYS A 19 0.09 -1.02 -15.13
CA LYS A 19 1.39 -0.42 -14.80
C LYS A 19 1.72 -0.63 -13.32
N ALA A 20 0.75 -0.46 -12.43
CA ALA A 20 0.96 -0.63 -10.99
C ALA A 20 1.37 -2.06 -10.63
N GLY A 21 0.65 -3.05 -11.16
CA GLY A 21 0.96 -4.46 -10.95
C GLY A 21 2.31 -4.85 -11.53
N GLU A 22 2.64 -4.36 -12.73
CA GLU A 22 3.96 -4.60 -13.35
C GLU A 22 5.09 -4.03 -12.50
N LEU A 23 4.91 -2.80 -11.98
CA LEU A 23 5.91 -2.16 -11.14
C LEU A 23 6.16 -2.97 -9.85
N ILE A 24 5.11 -3.42 -9.17
CA ILE A 24 5.23 -4.29 -7.97
C ILE A 24 6.02 -5.55 -8.28
N ARG A 25 5.75 -6.21 -9.40
CA ARG A 25 6.43 -7.46 -9.80
C ARG A 25 7.90 -7.24 -10.15
N ARG A 26 8.26 -6.07 -10.69
CA ARG A 26 9.63 -5.73 -11.10
C ARG A 26 10.47 -5.10 -9.99
N THR A 27 9.86 -4.62 -8.91
CA THR A 27 10.58 -4.02 -7.78
C THR A 27 11.53 -5.04 -7.13
N ASN A 28 12.80 -4.64 -6.95
CA ASN A 28 13.73 -5.41 -6.15
C ASN A 28 13.43 -5.22 -4.65
N TRP A 29 12.55 -6.06 -4.10
CA TRP A 29 12.05 -5.92 -2.73
C TRP A 29 13.15 -5.99 -1.65
N SER A 30 14.27 -6.66 -1.91
CA SER A 30 15.40 -6.68 -0.97
C SER A 30 16.07 -5.33 -0.77
N GLU A 31 15.87 -4.38 -1.68
CA GLU A 31 16.38 -3.00 -1.58
C GLU A 31 15.33 -2.04 -0.98
N THR A 32 14.15 -2.54 -0.62
CA THR A 32 13.07 -1.75 -0.02
C THR A 32 13.01 -1.93 1.50
N PRO A 33 12.37 -1.01 2.24
CA PRO A 33 12.14 -1.18 3.68
C PRO A 33 11.33 -2.43 4.06
N MET A 34 10.64 -3.08 3.11
CA MET A 34 9.91 -4.32 3.39
C MET A 34 10.79 -5.59 3.44
N GLY A 35 12.01 -5.54 2.91
CA GLY A 35 12.86 -6.73 2.83
C GLY A 35 12.36 -7.77 1.83
N LYS A 36 12.80 -9.03 1.98
CA LYS A 36 12.58 -10.08 0.98
C LYS A 36 11.12 -10.57 0.94
N PRO A 37 10.56 -10.89 -0.24
CA PRO A 37 9.16 -11.32 -0.38
C PRO A 37 8.76 -12.56 0.42
N GLY A 38 9.71 -13.48 0.69
CA GLY A 38 9.45 -14.71 1.43
C GLY A 38 9.10 -14.49 2.92
N GLU A 39 9.30 -13.28 3.43
CA GLU A 39 8.98 -12.89 4.82
C GLU A 39 7.69 -12.06 4.91
N LEU A 40 7.03 -11.79 3.78
CA LEU A 40 5.87 -10.92 3.76
C LEU A 40 4.60 -11.65 4.21
N PRO A 41 3.77 -11.01 5.05
CA PRO A 41 2.55 -11.61 5.59
C PRO A 41 1.47 -11.77 4.50
N SER A 42 0.62 -12.79 4.64
CA SER A 42 -0.46 -13.12 3.68
C SER A 42 -1.45 -11.98 3.47
N GLU A 43 -1.68 -11.17 4.49
CA GLU A 43 -2.57 -10.01 4.55
C GLU A 43 -2.18 -8.98 3.49
N LEU A 44 -0.87 -8.77 3.29
CA LEU A 44 -0.39 -7.85 2.27
C LEU A 44 -0.86 -8.29 0.88
N PHE A 45 -0.77 -9.58 0.55
CA PHE A 45 -1.18 -10.10 -0.75
C PHE A 45 -2.67 -9.90 -1.00
N THR A 46 -3.50 -10.13 0.02
CA THR A 46 -4.93 -9.85 -0.03
C THR A 46 -5.19 -8.36 -0.29
N CYS A 47 -4.50 -7.48 0.45
CA CYS A 47 -4.63 -6.03 0.27
C CYS A 47 -4.15 -5.57 -1.11
N LEU A 48 -3.06 -6.13 -1.64
CA LEU A 48 -2.58 -5.85 -2.99
C LEU A 48 -3.56 -6.36 -4.05
N GLY A 49 -4.20 -7.50 -3.83
CA GLY A 49 -5.28 -7.99 -4.68
C GLY A 49 -6.45 -7.01 -4.76
N ILE A 50 -6.88 -6.47 -3.61
CA ILE A 50 -7.94 -5.44 -3.55
C ILE A 50 -7.48 -4.16 -4.25
N LEU A 51 -6.28 -3.68 -3.93
CA LEU A 51 -5.69 -2.46 -4.48
C LEU A 51 -5.67 -2.50 -6.02
N LEU A 52 -5.05 -3.55 -6.57
CA LEU A 52 -4.77 -3.66 -8.00
C LEU A 52 -6.02 -3.92 -8.87
N ASN A 53 -7.12 -4.40 -8.28
CA ASN A 53 -8.36 -4.66 -9.00
C ASN A 53 -9.45 -3.62 -8.73
N SER A 54 -9.19 -2.63 -7.87
CA SER A 54 -10.15 -1.56 -7.62
C SER A 54 -10.18 -0.55 -8.77
N PRO A 55 -11.36 -0.13 -9.25
CA PRO A 55 -11.49 0.93 -10.26
C PRO A 55 -11.35 2.34 -9.65
N ILE A 56 -11.41 2.46 -8.32
CA ILE A 56 -11.29 3.75 -7.61
C ILE A 56 -9.81 4.03 -7.33
N PRO A 57 -9.34 5.29 -7.44
CA PRO A 57 -7.97 5.64 -7.07
C PRO A 57 -7.64 5.28 -5.61
N MET A 58 -6.60 4.46 -5.44
CA MET A 58 -6.23 3.92 -4.13
C MET A 58 -4.72 3.90 -3.91
N VAL A 59 -4.35 4.13 -2.66
CA VAL A 59 -3.01 3.97 -2.10
C VAL A 59 -3.08 3.00 -0.92
N LEU A 60 -2.09 2.13 -0.81
CA LEU A 60 -1.87 1.29 0.36
C LEU A 60 -0.53 1.70 1.01
N LEU A 61 -0.58 1.95 2.31
CA LEU A 61 0.58 2.24 3.15
C LEU A 61 0.81 1.04 4.07
N TRP A 62 1.95 0.37 3.93
CA TRP A 62 2.19 -0.90 4.61
C TRP A 62 3.32 -0.84 5.64
N GLY A 63 3.08 -1.47 6.80
CA GLY A 63 4.07 -1.66 7.85
C GLY A 63 4.50 -0.38 8.57
N LYS A 64 5.49 -0.53 9.45
CA LYS A 64 6.02 0.56 10.28
C LYS A 64 6.61 1.73 9.47
N ASP A 65 7.18 1.43 8.30
CA ASP A 65 7.83 2.40 7.42
C ASP A 65 6.86 3.03 6.42
N MET A 66 5.56 2.69 6.50
CA MET A 66 4.51 3.17 5.59
C MET A 66 4.93 3.04 4.13
N VAL A 67 5.31 1.82 3.74
CA VAL A 67 5.75 1.52 2.37
C VAL A 67 4.59 1.76 1.42
N PHE A 68 4.85 2.53 0.36
CA PHE A 68 3.85 3.03 -0.55
C PHE A 68 3.57 2.05 -1.69
N PHE A 69 2.28 1.80 -1.90
CA PHE A 69 1.71 1.11 -3.04
C PHE A 69 0.53 1.92 -3.59
N CYS A 70 0.26 1.84 -4.89
CA CYS A 70 -0.91 2.45 -5.51
C CYS A 70 -1.45 1.60 -6.65
N ASN A 71 -2.65 1.91 -7.14
CA ASN A 71 -3.25 1.28 -8.31
C ASN A 71 -3.20 2.17 -9.56
N ASP A 72 -3.57 1.62 -10.72
CA ASP A 72 -3.54 2.33 -11.99
C ASP A 72 -4.50 3.54 -12.02
N SER A 73 -5.63 3.46 -11.32
CA SER A 73 -6.57 4.59 -11.19
C SER A 73 -5.92 5.77 -10.44
N TYR A 74 -5.11 5.50 -9.41
CA TYR A 74 -4.32 6.53 -8.73
C TYR A 74 -3.25 7.12 -9.65
N ILE A 75 -2.48 6.28 -10.35
CA ILE A 75 -1.43 6.72 -11.28
C ILE A 75 -1.98 7.65 -12.37
N SER A 76 -3.26 7.49 -12.74
CA SER A 76 -3.92 8.28 -13.78
C SER A 76 -4.34 9.68 -13.32
N ILE A 77 -4.28 9.99 -12.02
CA ILE A 77 -4.62 11.32 -11.49
C ILE A 77 -3.50 12.32 -11.87
N PRO A 78 -3.81 13.42 -12.56
CA PRO A 78 -2.83 14.48 -12.83
C PRO A 78 -2.24 15.05 -11.54
N GLY A 79 -0.91 15.13 -11.46
CA GLY A 79 -0.22 15.64 -10.28
C GLY A 79 -0.22 14.70 -9.07
N SER A 80 -0.62 13.43 -9.23
CA SER A 80 -0.50 12.43 -8.17
C SER A 80 0.97 12.02 -7.96
N GLY A 81 1.62 12.64 -6.97
CA GLY A 81 2.98 12.30 -6.58
C GLY A 81 4.03 12.59 -7.66
N LYS A 82 5.02 11.70 -7.81
CA LYS A 82 6.15 11.89 -8.73
C LYS A 82 5.77 11.63 -10.18
N SER A 83 6.47 12.28 -11.12
CA SER A 83 6.33 12.08 -12.58
C SER A 83 6.53 10.63 -13.06
N ARG A 84 7.13 9.78 -12.23
CA ARG A 84 7.12 8.32 -12.35
C ARG A 84 6.57 7.70 -11.07
N PRO A 85 5.62 6.76 -11.16
CA PRO A 85 5.12 6.06 -9.98
C PRO A 85 6.28 5.30 -9.31
N VAL A 86 6.40 5.46 -8.00
CA VAL A 86 7.41 4.79 -7.17
C VAL A 86 6.67 3.87 -6.22
N ILE A 87 6.99 2.58 -6.26
CA ILE A 87 6.41 1.54 -5.40
C ILE A 87 7.52 0.97 -4.52
N GLY A 88 7.18 0.63 -3.28
CA GLY A 88 8.15 0.01 -2.36
C GLY A 88 9.03 1.03 -1.62
N GLU A 89 8.81 2.32 -1.82
CA GLU A 89 9.50 3.40 -1.12
C GLU A 89 8.68 3.90 0.09
N LYS A 90 9.32 4.59 1.04
CA LYS A 90 8.59 5.20 2.17
C LYS A 90 7.62 6.26 1.66
N ALA A 91 6.38 6.25 2.14
CA ALA A 91 5.35 7.20 1.71
C ALA A 91 5.74 8.66 1.93
N MET A 92 6.51 8.98 2.99
CA MET A 92 7.05 10.33 3.21
C MET A 92 7.91 10.86 2.04
N ASN A 93 8.57 9.96 1.31
CA ASN A 93 9.44 10.31 0.18
C ASN A 93 8.67 10.39 -1.15
N VAL A 94 7.52 9.72 -1.24
CA VAL A 94 6.67 9.67 -2.45
C VAL A 94 5.60 10.76 -2.42
N LEU A 95 5.00 10.99 -1.25
CA LEU A 95 3.90 11.91 -1.00
C LEU A 95 4.37 13.15 -0.22
N SER A 96 5.62 13.57 -0.41
CA SER A 96 6.28 14.61 0.39
C SER A 96 5.48 15.92 0.49
N GLU A 97 4.81 16.31 -0.58
CA GLU A 97 4.00 17.54 -0.65
C GLU A 97 2.78 17.51 0.28
N ILE A 98 2.15 16.34 0.45
CA ILE A 98 0.95 16.17 1.26
C ILE A 98 1.23 15.43 2.58
N TRP A 99 2.48 15.04 2.83
CA TRP A 99 2.87 14.13 3.90
C TRP A 99 2.44 14.64 5.26
N VAL A 100 2.65 15.93 5.57
CA VAL A 100 2.29 16.51 6.88
C VAL A 100 0.80 16.34 7.20
N THR A 101 -0.07 16.56 6.22
CA THR A 101 -1.52 16.38 6.39
C THR A 101 -1.89 14.89 6.46
N LEU A 102 -1.27 14.08 5.61
CA LEU A 102 -1.53 12.64 5.57
C LEU A 102 -1.08 11.95 6.86
N SER A 103 0.12 12.26 7.36
CA SER A 103 0.70 11.69 8.58
C SER A 103 -0.16 11.98 9.80
N THR A 104 -0.72 13.19 9.91
CA THR A 104 -1.66 13.54 11.00
C THR A 104 -2.91 12.65 10.96
N SER A 105 -3.41 12.33 9.75
CA SER A 105 -4.57 11.47 9.59
C SER A 105 -4.23 9.99 9.88
N ILE A 106 -3.04 9.54 9.46
CA ILE A 106 -2.50 8.22 9.80
C ILE A 106 -2.37 8.09 11.31
N GLU A 107 -1.76 9.06 11.99
CA GLU A 107 -1.63 9.07 13.46
C GLU A 107 -2.99 8.96 14.16
N LYS A 108 -4.01 9.65 13.65
CA LYS A 108 -5.38 9.53 14.14
C LYS A 108 -5.91 8.11 13.96
N VAL A 109 -5.77 7.51 12.76
CA VAL A 109 -6.15 6.09 12.52
C VAL A 109 -5.43 5.15 13.47
N MET A 110 -4.12 5.34 13.66
CA MET A 110 -3.30 4.48 14.54
C MET A 110 -3.74 4.59 16.00
N LYS A 111 -4.07 5.81 16.47
CA LYS A 111 -4.49 6.08 17.85
C LYS A 111 -5.92 5.61 18.12
N THR A 112 -6.87 5.91 17.22
CA THR A 112 -8.29 5.59 17.42
C THR A 112 -8.65 4.18 16.98
N ARG A 113 -7.79 3.56 16.16
CA ARG A 113 -8.06 2.26 15.53
C ARG A 113 -9.36 2.28 14.71
N ALA A 114 -9.67 3.42 14.12
CA ALA A 114 -10.89 3.63 13.33
C ALA A 114 -10.58 4.40 12.05
N SER A 115 -11.45 4.25 11.06
CA SER A 115 -11.34 5.00 9.80
C SER A 115 -11.46 6.51 10.05
N VAL A 116 -10.74 7.28 9.24
CA VAL A 116 -10.77 8.75 9.26
C VAL A 116 -11.19 9.25 7.90
N LEU A 117 -12.25 10.06 7.85
CA LEU A 117 -12.64 10.81 6.67
C LEU A 117 -12.07 12.22 6.75
N GLN A 118 -11.36 12.66 5.71
CA GLN A 118 -10.93 14.04 5.51
C GLN A 118 -11.88 14.71 4.53
N GLU A 119 -12.96 15.30 5.05
CA GLU A 119 -14.06 15.84 4.23
C GLU A 119 -13.60 16.93 3.26
N GLU A 120 -12.75 17.86 3.73
CA GLU A 120 -12.25 18.98 2.93
C GLU A 120 -11.39 18.50 1.74
N ARG A 121 -10.65 17.40 1.92
CA ARG A 121 -9.74 16.86 0.91
C ARG A 121 -10.30 15.63 0.18
N ARG A 122 -11.51 15.20 0.56
CA ARG A 122 -12.25 14.07 -0.02
C ARG A 122 -11.45 12.78 -0.10
N PHE A 123 -10.69 12.45 0.95
CA PHE A 123 -10.08 11.13 1.06
C PHE A 123 -10.40 10.49 2.39
N SER A 124 -10.42 9.16 2.41
CA SER A 124 -10.61 8.37 3.62
C SER A 124 -9.42 7.47 3.85
N LEU A 125 -9.11 7.24 5.12
CA LEU A 125 -8.12 6.28 5.57
C LEU A 125 -8.80 5.18 6.35
N SER A 126 -8.49 3.92 6.06
CA SER A 126 -9.00 2.78 6.81
C SER A 126 -7.87 1.90 7.32
N PRO A 127 -7.88 1.54 8.62
CA PRO A 127 -6.88 0.64 9.16
C PRO A 127 -7.06 -0.77 8.59
N ILE A 128 -5.94 -1.44 8.34
CA ILE A 128 -5.88 -2.87 8.06
C ILE A 128 -5.39 -3.54 9.34
N PHE A 129 -6.19 -4.45 9.88
CA PHE A 129 -5.83 -5.21 11.07
C PHE A 129 -5.19 -6.54 10.67
N GLY A 130 -4.05 -6.86 11.29
CA GLY A 130 -3.45 -8.19 11.25
C GLY A 130 -4.14 -9.16 12.21
N GLN A 131 -3.70 -10.42 12.20
CA GLN A 131 -4.27 -11.49 13.04
C GLN A 131 -4.22 -11.18 14.54
N GLU A 132 -3.20 -10.47 15.00
CA GLU A 132 -3.03 -10.11 16.42
C GLU A 132 -3.81 -8.84 16.79
N GLY A 133 -4.63 -8.30 15.88
CA GLY A 133 -5.36 -7.06 16.08
C GLY A 133 -4.49 -5.81 16.02
N ASN A 134 -3.20 -5.91 15.72
CA ASN A 134 -2.35 -4.77 15.41
C ASN A 134 -2.73 -4.18 14.04
N ILE A 135 -2.52 -2.87 13.86
CA ILE A 135 -2.67 -2.25 12.53
C ILE A 135 -1.41 -2.55 11.74
N THR A 136 -1.56 -3.25 10.62
CA THR A 136 -0.45 -3.65 9.72
C THR A 136 -0.29 -2.74 8.52
N GLY A 137 -1.33 -1.97 8.20
CA GLY A 137 -1.29 -0.98 7.14
C GLY A 137 -2.52 -0.08 7.16
N VAL A 138 -2.55 0.86 6.23
CA VAL A 138 -3.65 1.81 6.05
C VAL A 138 -3.94 1.90 4.56
N PHE A 139 -5.19 1.67 4.18
CA PHE A 139 -5.66 2.07 2.86
C PHE A 139 -6.03 3.54 2.86
N VAL A 140 -5.72 4.21 1.76
CA VAL A 140 -6.13 5.58 1.46
C VAL A 140 -6.88 5.55 0.14
N TYR A 141 -8.12 6.03 0.14
CA TYR A 141 -8.98 6.06 -1.05
C TYR A 141 -9.42 7.51 -1.29
N LEU A 142 -9.37 7.93 -2.55
CA LEU A 142 -9.74 9.27 -3.04
C LEU A 142 -11.16 9.27 -3.64
#